data_AF-A0A7J3IGZ6-F1
#
_entry.id   AF-A0A7J3IGZ6-F1
#
_cell.length_a   1.000
_cell.length_b   1.000
_cell.length_c   1.000
_cell.angle_alpha   90.00
_cell.angle_beta   90.00
_cell.angle_gamma   90.00
#
_symmetry.space_group_name_H-M   'P 1'
#
loop_
_entity.id
_entity.type
_entity.pdbx_description
1 polymer ?
#
loop_
_entity_poly.entity_id
_entity_poly.type
_entity_poly.pdbx_seq_one_letter_code
_entity_poly.pdbx_strand_id
1 'polypeptide(L)'
;MENQMSDILSPIIYELGLGGICGFIIGFSIKKLGKLILFLIGLFAAILVYLGLKGVLNVNYEALFKLVSDLLGAAGSAFSWLIHTIILLPFAASFAAGFIVGFKLG
;
A
#
# COMPACT_ATOMS: atom_id res chain seq x y z
N MET A 1 4.75 41.39 -13.08
CA MET A 1 4.47 40.31 -12.12
C MET A 1 3.65 39.17 -12.74
N GLU A 2 3.60 39.02 -14.07
CA GLU A 2 2.81 37.98 -14.75
C GLU A 2 3.59 36.66 -14.94
N ASN A 3 4.91 36.74 -15.15
CA ASN A 3 5.76 35.57 -15.44
C ASN A 3 6.04 34.66 -14.24
N GLN A 4 5.81 35.11 -13.01
CA GLN A 4 6.12 34.32 -11.81
C GLN A 4 5.02 33.30 -11.49
N MET A 5 3.78 33.50 -11.94
CA MET A 5 2.67 32.55 -11.67
C MET A 5 2.63 31.38 -12.64
N SER A 6 3.04 31.57 -13.89
CA SER A 6 3.17 30.49 -14.89
C SER A 6 4.27 29.48 -14.51
N ASP A 7 5.35 29.95 -13.90
CA ASP A 7 6.49 29.10 -13.49
C ASP A 7 6.16 28.14 -12.34
N ILE A 8 5.12 28.41 -11.53
CA ILE A 8 4.69 27.57 -10.40
C ILE A 8 3.48 26.69 -10.74
N LEU A 9 2.60 27.14 -11.63
CA LEU A 9 1.42 26.38 -12.03
C LEU A 9 1.75 25.20 -12.95
N SER A 10 2.68 25.38 -13.91
CA SER A 10 3.14 24.30 -14.78
C SER A 10 3.72 23.09 -14.04
N PRO A 11 4.63 23.25 -13.05
CA PRO A 11 5.16 22.10 -12.31
C PRO A 11 4.11 21.42 -11.43
N ILE A 12 3.20 22.16 -10.78
CA ILE A 12 2.15 21.58 -9.93
C ILE A 12 1.20 20.72 -10.77
N ILE A 13 0.79 21.18 -11.96
CA ILE A 13 -0.11 20.42 -12.85
C ILE A 13 0.58 19.16 -13.37
N TYR A 14 1.87 19.25 -13.70
CA TYR A 14 2.65 18.10 -14.14
C TYR A 14 2.82 17.07 -13.02
N GLU A 15 3.16 17.51 -11.81
CA GLU A 15 3.27 16.64 -10.63
C GLU A 15 1.92 16.01 -10.24
N LEU A 16 0.82 16.76 -10.35
CA LEU A 16 -0.52 16.23 -10.11
C LEU A 16 -0.87 15.14 -11.14
N GLY A 17 -0.65 15.42 -12.42
CA GLY A 17 -0.96 14.50 -13.51
C GLY A 17 -0.11 13.22 -13.44
N LEU A 18 1.20 13.37 -13.26
CA LEU A 18 2.12 12.24 -13.19
C LEU A 18 1.83 11.36 -11.96
N GLY A 19 1.65 11.98 -10.78
CA GLY A 19 1.30 11.26 -9.55
C GLY A 19 0.01 10.48 -9.69
N GLY A 20 -1.05 11.11 -10.21
CA GLY A 20 -2.35 10.46 -10.42
C GLY A 20 -2.30 9.26 -11.38
N ILE A 21 -1.60 9.38 -12.51
CA ILE A 21 -1.47 8.29 -13.50
C ILE A 21 -0.65 7.13 -12.91
N CYS A 22 0.49 7.44 -12.28
CA CYS A 22 1.31 6.43 -11.63
C CYS A 22 0.53 5.72 -10.52
N GLY A 23 -0.13 6.49 -9.64
CA GLY A 23 -0.98 5.97 -8.58
C GLY A 23 -2.05 5.04 -9.13
N PHE A 24 -2.74 5.43 -10.20
CA PHE A 24 -3.76 4.63 -10.85
C PHE A 24 -3.25 3.28 -11.36
N ILE A 25 -2.12 3.28 -12.09
CA ILE A 25 -1.52 2.05 -12.64
C ILE A 25 -1.10 1.10 -11.51
N ILE A 26 -0.48 1.64 -10.47
CA ILE A 26 0.02 0.89 -9.32
C ILE A 26 -1.16 0.32 -8.51
N GLY A 27 -2.17 1.12 -8.22
CA GLY A 27 -3.37 0.71 -7.49
C GLY A 27 -4.12 -0.41 -8.22
N PHE A 28 -4.27 -0.29 -9.54
CA PHE A 28 -4.89 -1.32 -10.38
C PHE A 28 -4.10 -2.64 -10.34
N SER A 29 -2.77 -2.56 -10.43
CA SER A 29 -1.89 -3.73 -10.42
C SER A 29 -1.91 -4.46 -9.08
N ILE A 30 -1.94 -3.70 -7.98
CA ILE A 30 -1.95 -4.25 -6.62
C ILE A 30 -3.21 -5.06 -6.34
N LYS A 31 -4.39 -4.70 -6.85
CA LYS A 31 -5.60 -5.50 -6.60
C LYS A 31 -5.54 -6.88 -7.24
N LYS A 32 -4.94 -6.97 -8.44
CA LYS A 32 -4.79 -8.23 -9.16
C LYS A 32 -3.75 -9.13 -8.50
N LEU A 33 -2.62 -8.56 -8.08
CA LEU A 33 -1.59 -9.27 -7.31
C LEU A 33 -2.08 -9.65 -5.91
N GLY A 34 -2.79 -8.74 -5.24
CA GLY A 34 -3.30 -8.92 -3.89
C GLY A 34 -4.19 -10.15 -3.75
N LYS A 35 -5.03 -10.47 -4.75
CA LYS A 35 -5.81 -11.72 -4.77
C LYS A 35 -4.92 -12.97 -4.76
N LEU A 36 -3.83 -12.97 -5.53
CA LEU A 36 -2.88 -14.08 -5.58
C LEU A 36 -2.12 -14.22 -4.25
N ILE A 37 -1.59 -13.11 -3.70
CA ILE A 37 -0.90 -13.13 -2.41
C ILE A 37 -1.85 -13.60 -1.30
N LEU A 38 -3.08 -13.08 -1.25
CA LEU A 38 -4.06 -13.45 -0.22
C LEU A 38 -4.41 -14.94 -0.28
N PHE A 39 -4.56 -15.49 -1.48
CA PHE A 39 -4.75 -16.93 -1.68
C PHE A 39 -3.54 -17.73 -1.17
N LEU A 40 -2.32 -17.30 -1.49
CA LEU A 40 -1.10 -17.97 -1.07
C LEU A 40 -0.90 -17.92 0.44
N ILE A 41 -1.16 -16.78 1.08
CA ILE A 41 -1.09 -16.61 2.55
C ILE A 41 -2.11 -17.50 3.25
N GLY A 42 -3.35 -17.56 2.73
CA GLY A 42 -4.41 -18.38 3.29
C GLY A 42 -4.10 -19.87 3.17
N LEU A 43 -3.59 -20.29 2.01
CA LEU A 43 -3.16 -21.67 1.79
C LEU A 43 -2.00 -22.06 2.71
N PHE A 44 -0.99 -21.18 2.85
CA PHE A 44 0.14 -21.41 3.75
C PHE A 44 -0.31 -21.51 5.22
N ALA A 45 -1.20 -20.62 5.67
CA ALA A 45 -1.78 -20.66 7.01
C ALA A 45 -2.57 -21.95 7.25
N ALA A 46 -3.37 -22.41 6.27
CA ALA A 46 -4.12 -23.65 6.38
C ALA A 46 -3.21 -24.88 6.54
N ILE A 47 -2.11 -24.93 5.77
CA ILE A 47 -1.09 -25.99 5.88
C ILE A 47 -0.43 -25.97 7.27
N LEU A 48 -0.09 -24.77 7.77
CA LEU A 48 0.57 -24.62 9.07
C LEU A 48 -0.33 -25.11 10.22
N VAL A 49 -1.62 -24.77 10.19
CA VAL A 49 -2.61 -25.27 11.16
C VAL A 49 -2.76 -26.79 11.04
N TYR A 50 -2.84 -27.33 9.81
CA TYR A 50 -2.97 -28.77 9.59
C TYR A 50 -1.78 -29.57 10.14
N LEU A 51 -0.53 -29.10 9.91
CA LEU A 51 0.67 -29.73 10.45
C LEU A 51 0.77 -29.61 11.97
N GLY A 52 0.29 -28.49 12.54
CA GLY A 52 0.18 -28.30 13.99
C GLY A 52 -0.78 -29.31 14.64
N LEU A 53 -1.94 -29.55 14.04
CA LEU A 53 -2.92 -30.53 14.54
C LEU A 53 -2.40 -31.97 14.47
N LYS A 54 -1.58 -32.30 13.46
CA LYS A 54 -0.96 -33.62 13.32
C LYS A 54 0.21 -33.85 14.30
N GLY A 55 0.62 -32.83 15.07
CA GLY A 55 1.72 -32.93 16.03
C GLY A 55 3.10 -33.06 15.39
N VAL A 56 3.21 -32.86 14.07
CA VAL A 56 4.49 -32.92 13.33
C VAL A 56 5.28 -31.62 13.50
N LEU A 57 4.60 -30.50 13.77
CA LEU A 57 5.20 -29.20 14.06
C LEU A 57 4.59 -28.58 15.32
N ASN A 58 5.45 -28.13 16.25
CA ASN A 58 5.02 -27.29 17.36
C ASN A 58 4.96 -25.82 16.91
N VAL A 59 3.75 -25.33 16.65
CA VAL A 59 3.55 -23.96 16.15
C VAL A 59 3.55 -22.98 17.33
N ASN A 60 4.57 -22.12 17.41
CA ASN A 60 4.61 -21.05 18.40
C ASN A 60 3.74 -19.86 17.95
N TYR A 61 2.49 -19.86 18.41
CA TYR A 61 1.51 -18.82 18.09
C TYR A 61 1.90 -17.43 18.63
N GLU A 62 2.64 -17.35 19.73
CA GLU A 62 3.06 -16.08 20.32
C GLU A 62 4.14 -15.39 19.47
N ALA A 63 5.11 -16.17 19.00
CA ALA A 63 6.08 -15.70 18.02
C ALA A 63 5.36 -15.27 16.74
N LEU A 64 4.45 -16.11 16.20
CA LEU A 64 3.64 -15.76 15.02
C LEU A 64 2.86 -14.45 15.18
N PHE A 65 2.25 -14.24 16.35
CA PHE A 65 1.52 -13.01 16.62
C PHE A 65 2.45 -11.79 16.69
N LYS A 66 3.64 -11.93 17.29
CA LYS A 66 4.64 -10.85 17.36
C LYS A 66 5.11 -10.38 15.99
N LEU A 67 5.38 -11.28 15.04
CA LEU A 67 5.89 -10.83 13.74
C LEU A 67 4.77 -10.16 12.95
N VAL A 68 3.55 -10.68 13.06
CA VAL A 68 2.36 -10.06 12.46
C VAL A 68 2.12 -8.68 13.06
N SER A 69 2.20 -8.52 14.39
CA SER A 69 2.00 -7.23 15.03
C SER A 69 3.11 -6.23 14.72
N ASP A 70 4.36 -6.67 14.60
CA ASP A 70 5.49 -5.83 14.19
C ASP A 70 5.34 -5.36 12.74
N LEU A 71 4.95 -6.27 11.82
CA LEU A 71 4.61 -5.94 10.44
C LEU A 71 3.46 -4.93 10.35
N LEU A 72 2.38 -5.14 11.11
CA LEU A 72 1.26 -4.19 11.17
C LEU A 72 1.68 -2.84 11.79
N GLY A 73 2.52 -2.85 12.82
CA GLY A 73 3.04 -1.63 13.46
C GLY A 73 3.93 -0.81 12.53
N ALA A 74 4.80 -1.48 11.75
CA ALA A 74 5.60 -0.85 10.71
C ALA A 74 4.72 -0.27 9.60
N ALA A 75 3.69 -1.00 9.15
CA ALA A 75 2.73 -0.50 8.17
C ALA A 75 1.95 0.72 8.68
N GLY A 76 1.50 0.71 9.94
CA GLY A 76 0.81 1.84 10.57
C GLY A 76 1.69 3.08 10.68
N SER A 77 2.96 2.90 11.04
CA SER A 77 3.95 4.00 11.10
C SER A 77 4.22 4.60 9.71
N ALA A 78 4.38 3.76 8.69
CA ALA A 78 4.53 4.20 7.31
C ALA A 78 3.29 4.98 6.82
N PHE A 79 2.08 4.52 7.20
CA PHE A 79 0.84 5.20 6.85
C PHE A 79 0.74 6.59 7.51
N SER A 80 1.15 6.72 8.77
CA SER A 80 1.19 8.01 9.47
C SER A 80 2.12 9.01 8.78
N TRP A 81 3.35 8.60 8.41
CA TRP A 81 4.27 9.45 7.64
C TRP A 81 3.70 9.83 6.26
N LEU A 82 3.00 8.89 5.61
CA LEU A 82 2.39 9.13 4.31
C LEU A 82 1.26 10.18 4.40
N ILE A 83 0.41 10.13 5.43
CA ILE A 83 -0.64 11.13 5.67
C ILE A 83 -0.02 12.53 5.81
N HIS A 84 1.04 12.67 6.59
CA HIS A 84 1.75 13.95 6.72
C HIS A 84 2.32 14.44 5.38
N THR A 85 2.88 13.52 4.56
CA THR A 85 3.45 13.86 3.25
C THR A 85 2.40 14.25 2.21
N ILE A 86 1.23 13.60 2.23
CA ILE A 86 0.08 13.93 1.34
C ILE A 86 -0.38 15.38 1.54
N ILE A 87 -0.38 15.87 2.78
CA ILE A 87 -0.80 17.24 3.10
C ILE A 87 0.23 18.28 2.64
N LEU A 88 1.52 17.91 2.63
CA LEU A 88 2.61 18.82 2.32
C LEU A 88 3.00 18.82 0.83
N LEU A 89 2.64 17.79 0.05
CA LEU A 89 3.12 17.63 -1.33
C LEU A 89 1.98 17.34 -2.35
N PRO A 90 1.79 18.21 -3.37
CA PRO A 90 0.75 18.05 -4.39
C PRO A 90 0.81 16.68 -5.11
N PHE A 91 2.02 16.19 -5.43
CA PHE A 91 2.24 14.87 -6.02
C PHE A 91 1.69 13.72 -5.16
N ALA A 92 1.91 13.76 -3.84
CA ALA A 92 1.49 12.68 -2.96
C ALA A 92 -0.03 12.61 -2.85
N ALA A 93 -0.70 13.77 -2.81
CA ALA A 93 -2.15 13.86 -2.85
C ALA A 93 -2.74 13.31 -4.17
N SER A 94 -2.15 13.67 -5.31
CA SER A 94 -2.61 13.20 -6.61
C SER A 94 -2.37 11.70 -6.80
N PHE A 95 -1.21 11.21 -6.35
CA PHE A 95 -0.89 9.79 -6.32
C PHE A 95 -1.87 9.00 -5.47
N ALA A 96 -2.16 9.45 -4.25
CA ALA A 96 -3.11 8.78 -3.37
C ALA A 96 -4.51 8.73 -4.00
N ALA A 97 -4.98 9.83 -4.60
CA ALA A 97 -6.26 9.87 -5.31
C ALA A 97 -6.28 8.89 -6.50
N GLY A 98 -5.26 8.91 -7.33
CA GLY A 98 -5.09 7.97 -8.45
C GLY A 98 -5.04 6.52 -7.99
N PHE A 99 -4.30 6.25 -6.92
CA PHE A 99 -4.16 4.93 -6.30
C PHE A 99 -5.48 4.37 -5.80
N ILE A 100 -6.26 5.15 -5.05
CA ILE A 100 -7.58 4.71 -4.54
C ILE A 100 -8.50 4.38 -5.70
N VAL A 101 -8.53 5.21 -6.74
CA VAL A 101 -9.33 4.99 -7.94
C VAL A 101 -8.87 3.73 -8.69
N GLY A 102 -7.57 3.60 -8.94
CA GLY A 102 -6.98 2.42 -9.59
C GLY A 102 -7.25 1.13 -8.81
N PHE A 103 -7.11 1.16 -7.49
CA PHE A 103 -7.42 0.04 -6.62
C PHE A 103 -8.91 -0.30 -6.60
N LYS A 104 -9.81 0.69 -6.69
CA LYS A 104 -11.25 0.41 -6.80
C LYS A 104 -11.59 -0.26 -8.13
N LEU A 105 -10.93 0.14 -9.22
CA LEU A 105 -11.16 -0.33 -10.59
C LEU A 105 -10.45 -1.65 -10.95
N GLY A 106 -9.35 -2.02 -10.27
CA GLY A 106 -8.69 -3.33 -10.41
C GLY A 106 -9.50 -4.51 -9.86
#